data_AF-A0A1Q6X6F9-F1
#
_entry.id   AF-A0A1Q6X6F9-F1
#
_cell.length_a   1.000
_cell.length_b   1.000
_cell.length_c   1.000
_cell.angle_alpha   90.00
_cell.angle_beta   90.00
_cell.angle_gamma   90.00
#
_symmetry.space_group_name_H-M   'P 1'
#
loop_
_entity.id
_entity.type
_entity.pdbx_description
1 polymer ?
#
loop_
_entity_poly.entity_id
_entity_poly.type
_entity_poly.pdbx_seq_one_letter_code
_entity_poly.pdbx_strand_id
1 'polypeptide(L)'
;MVIVRKRVAGLSEIALARFVTRAGRAAHLHGAVNVLLTSNRELRALNSRFRGKDRPTDVLSFPPVFGLVNAFAGDVAISAEMAAQNARLLGHSPAEEVKILALHGMLHLAGYDHERDHGEMARTEECLRKSLRLPAGLIDRSREAEGNGSERKAHSAATMKQRKMAAEPQDDSAGHKLSTIKPRPSGKGRMTTLR
;
A
#
# COMPACT_ATOMS: atom_id res chain seq x y z
N MET A 1 20.55 -12.09 -8.62
CA MET A 1 21.33 -11.70 -7.41
C MET A 1 20.35 -11.26 -6.32
N VAL A 2 20.65 -11.46 -5.03
CA VAL A 2 19.79 -10.94 -3.94
C VAL A 2 20.59 -9.95 -3.12
N ILE A 3 20.02 -8.79 -2.84
CA ILE A 3 20.63 -7.74 -2.03
C ILE A 3 19.69 -7.45 -0.85
N VAL A 4 20.17 -7.70 0.37
CA VAL A 4 19.41 -7.44 1.59
C VAL A 4 19.97 -6.20 2.29
N ARG A 5 19.29 -5.06 2.12
CA ARG A 5 19.60 -3.81 2.86
C ARG A 5 18.87 -3.73 4.19
N LYS A 6 17.68 -4.33 4.26
CA LYS A 6 16.87 -4.41 5.47
C LYS A 6 16.60 -5.88 5.81
N ARG A 7 16.97 -6.29 7.02
CA ARG A 7 16.75 -7.66 7.51
C ARG A 7 15.28 -7.94 7.77
N VAL A 8 14.87 -9.17 7.51
CA VAL A 8 13.54 -9.71 7.79
C VAL A 8 13.69 -10.94 8.67
N ALA A 9 12.88 -11.04 9.73
CA ALA A 9 12.93 -12.17 10.66
C ALA A 9 12.60 -13.48 9.93
N GLY A 10 13.40 -14.51 10.17
CA GLY A 10 13.21 -15.84 9.56
C GLY A 10 13.61 -15.96 8.09
N LEU A 11 14.26 -14.95 7.50
CA LEU A 11 14.69 -14.97 6.11
C LEU A 11 16.18 -14.64 5.97
N SER A 12 16.97 -15.61 5.51
CA SER A 12 18.36 -15.37 5.10
C SER A 12 18.46 -15.03 3.62
N GLU A 13 19.51 -14.33 3.22
CA GLU A 13 19.79 -14.00 1.82
C GLU A 13 19.89 -15.26 0.95
N ILE A 14 20.57 -16.30 1.45
CA ILE A 14 20.69 -17.59 0.76
C ILE A 14 19.32 -18.25 0.58
N ALA A 15 18.48 -18.25 1.62
CA ALA A 15 17.13 -18.82 1.53
C ALA A 15 16.27 -18.08 0.51
N LEU A 16 16.36 -16.74 0.48
CA LEU A 16 15.67 -15.91 -0.50
C LEU A 16 16.21 -16.17 -1.91
N ALA A 17 17.52 -16.22 -2.11
CA ALA A 17 18.14 -16.48 -3.42
C ALA A 17 17.75 -17.87 -3.99
N ARG A 18 17.74 -18.90 -3.14
CA ARG A 18 17.25 -20.24 -3.52
C ARG A 18 15.78 -20.22 -3.89
N PHE A 19 14.96 -19.48 -3.14
CA PHE A 19 13.54 -19.34 -3.45
C PHE A 19 13.33 -18.63 -4.79
N VAL A 20 13.98 -17.48 -5.01
CA VAL A 20 13.90 -16.71 -6.27
C VAL A 20 14.28 -17.57 -7.46
N THR A 21 15.36 -18.35 -7.35
CA THR A 21 15.77 -19.27 -8.43
C THR A 21 14.70 -20.31 -8.75
N ARG A 22 14.09 -20.92 -7.73
CA ARG A 22 13.03 -21.92 -7.92
C ARG A 22 11.76 -21.31 -8.49
N ALA A 23 11.35 -20.17 -7.95
CA ALA A 23 10.14 -19.47 -8.38
C ALA A 23 10.27 -18.91 -9.80
N GLY A 24 11.43 -18.36 -10.17
CA GLY A 24 11.71 -17.90 -11.53
C GLY A 24 11.60 -19.03 -12.55
N ARG A 25 12.14 -20.23 -12.24
CA ARG A 25 11.96 -21.43 -13.09
C ARG A 25 10.50 -21.84 -13.21
N ALA A 26 9.76 -21.82 -12.11
CA ALA A 26 8.35 -22.19 -12.11
C ALA A 26 7.47 -21.18 -12.88
N ALA A 27 7.87 -19.90 -12.88
CA ALA A 27 7.24 -18.83 -13.65
C ALA A 27 7.75 -18.73 -15.10
N HIS A 28 8.56 -19.68 -15.58
CA HIS A 28 9.15 -19.69 -16.93
C HIS A 28 9.97 -18.43 -17.28
N LEU A 29 10.61 -17.80 -16.29
CA LEU A 29 11.52 -16.69 -16.53
C LEU A 29 12.86 -17.20 -17.07
N HIS A 30 13.24 -16.68 -18.24
CA HIS A 30 14.55 -16.91 -18.83
C HIS A 30 15.51 -15.79 -18.40
N GLY A 31 16.63 -16.15 -17.76
CA GLY A 31 17.64 -15.20 -17.28
C GLY A 31 17.63 -14.96 -15.78
N ALA A 32 18.56 -14.13 -15.32
CA ALA A 32 18.73 -13.82 -13.91
C ALA A 32 17.67 -12.81 -13.43
N VAL A 33 17.06 -13.10 -12.27
CA VAL A 33 16.25 -12.13 -11.52
C VAL A 33 17.08 -11.55 -10.39
N ASN A 34 17.02 -10.24 -10.24
CA ASN A 34 17.60 -9.56 -9.09
C ASN A 34 16.51 -9.18 -8.10
N VAL A 35 16.78 -9.35 -6.80
CA VAL A 35 15.86 -8.95 -5.75
C VAL A 35 16.56 -8.03 -4.76
N LEU A 36 15.99 -6.85 -4.56
CA LEU A 36 16.39 -5.88 -3.54
C LEU A 36 15.38 -5.88 -2.40
N LEU A 37 15.81 -6.22 -1.19
CA LEU A 37 14.99 -6.11 0.02
C LEU A 37 15.43 -4.88 0.82
N THR A 38 14.54 -3.89 0.93
CA THR A 38 14.88 -2.57 1.48
C THR A 38 13.74 -1.94 2.32
N SER A 39 13.90 -0.68 2.72
CA SER A 39 12.96 0.10 3.54
C SER A 39 11.85 0.76 2.73
N ASN A 40 10.77 1.17 3.40
CA ASN A 40 9.69 1.97 2.79
C ASN A 40 10.19 3.27 2.17
N ARG A 41 11.19 3.89 2.80
CA ARG A 41 11.77 5.16 2.32
C ARG A 41 12.44 4.98 0.97
N GLU A 42 13.25 3.93 0.82
CA GLU A 42 13.91 3.64 -0.46
C GLU A 42 12.89 3.27 -1.54
N LEU A 43 11.87 2.47 -1.20
CA LEU A 43 10.83 2.09 -2.15
C LEU A 43 9.94 3.25 -2.58
N ARG A 44 9.62 4.19 -1.67
CA ARG A 44 8.95 5.45 -2.02
C ARG A 44 9.78 6.27 -2.99
N ALA A 45 11.09 6.39 -2.75
CA ALA A 45 11.99 7.12 -3.64
C ALA A 45 12.07 6.46 -5.04
N LEU A 46 12.12 5.13 -5.10
CA LEU A 46 12.08 4.38 -6.35
C LEU A 46 10.74 4.55 -7.08
N ASN A 47 9.62 4.48 -6.35
CA ASN A 47 8.29 4.64 -6.91
C ASN A 47 8.08 6.06 -7.48
N SER A 48 8.59 7.08 -6.78
CA SER A 48 8.60 8.46 -7.27
C SER A 48 9.45 8.58 -8.53
N ARG A 49 10.69 8.06 -8.52
CA ARG A 49 11.63 8.19 -9.63
C ARG A 49 11.18 7.48 -10.91
N PHE A 50 10.62 6.28 -10.79
CA PHE A 50 10.34 5.42 -11.94
C PHE A 50 8.87 5.39 -12.35
N ARG A 51 7.94 5.66 -11.43
CA ARG A 51 6.50 5.65 -11.69
C ARG A 51 5.82 7.00 -11.45
N GLY A 52 6.56 8.03 -11.04
CA GLY A 52 6.01 9.35 -10.71
C GLY A 52 5.10 9.35 -9.47
N LYS A 53 5.11 8.28 -8.67
CA LYS A 53 4.19 8.09 -7.53
C LYS A 53 4.97 8.24 -6.22
N ASP A 54 4.83 9.40 -5.56
CA ASP A 54 5.48 9.67 -4.27
C ASP A 54 4.76 9.02 -3.07
N ARG A 55 4.62 7.71 -3.12
CA ARG A 55 4.06 6.89 -2.04
C ARG A 55 4.84 5.59 -1.90
N PRO A 56 5.00 5.06 -0.67
CA PRO A 56 5.59 3.75 -0.50
C PRO A 56 4.67 2.68 -1.09
N THR A 57 5.27 1.58 -1.57
CA THR A 57 4.58 0.41 -2.10
C THR A 57 5.30 -0.83 -1.60
N ASP A 58 4.62 -1.97 -1.57
CA ASP A 58 5.15 -3.24 -1.07
C ASP A 58 6.18 -3.85 -2.03
N VAL A 59 5.90 -3.82 -3.33
CA VAL A 59 6.78 -4.34 -4.38
C VAL A 59 6.81 -3.45 -5.63
N LEU A 60 7.97 -3.39 -6.28
CA LEU A 60 8.18 -2.82 -7.62
C LEU A 60 8.91 -3.84 -8.50
N SER A 61 8.42 -4.04 -9.71
CA SER A 61 9.10 -4.84 -10.73
C SER A 61 9.57 -3.96 -11.88
N PHE A 62 10.80 -4.20 -12.32
CA PHE A 62 11.47 -3.52 -13.41
C PHE A 62 11.83 -4.56 -14.48
N PRO A 63 11.08 -4.61 -15.61
CA PRO A 63 11.41 -5.52 -16.70
C PRO A 63 12.78 -5.18 -17.30
N PRO A 64 13.43 -6.15 -17.96
CA PRO A 64 14.75 -5.96 -18.53
C PRO A 64 14.68 -4.93 -19.67
N VAL A 65 15.76 -4.16 -19.83
CA VAL A 65 15.91 -3.27 -20.98
C VAL A 65 16.04 -4.12 -22.24
N PHE A 66 15.41 -3.67 -23.34
CA PHE A 66 15.43 -4.35 -24.64
C PHE A 66 16.87 -4.75 -25.03
N GLY A 67 17.06 -6.02 -25.41
CA GLY A 67 18.35 -6.58 -25.85
C GLY A 67 19.07 -7.49 -24.85
N LEU A 68 18.65 -7.55 -23.58
CA LEU A 68 19.24 -8.41 -22.53
C LEU A 68 18.36 -9.60 -22.12
N VAL A 69 17.22 -9.78 -22.79
CA VAL A 69 16.11 -10.67 -22.39
C VAL A 69 16.49 -12.15 -22.20
N ASN A 70 17.61 -12.61 -22.76
CA ASN A 70 18.05 -14.01 -22.64
C ASN A 70 18.95 -14.26 -21.42
N ALA A 71 19.60 -13.21 -20.89
CA ALA A 71 20.51 -13.33 -19.74
C ALA A 71 19.92 -12.71 -18.47
N PHE A 72 18.98 -11.76 -18.61
CA PHE A 72 18.45 -10.98 -17.52
C PHE A 72 16.92 -10.84 -17.64
N ALA A 73 16.22 -11.30 -16.61
CA ALA A 73 14.77 -11.29 -16.54
C ALA A 73 14.20 -10.03 -15.85
N GLY A 74 15.04 -9.25 -15.16
CA GLY A 74 14.63 -8.00 -14.51
C GLY A 74 14.98 -7.89 -13.03
N ASP A 75 14.59 -6.76 -12.44
CA ASP A 75 14.77 -6.45 -11.03
C ASP A 75 13.43 -6.42 -10.28
N VAL A 76 13.42 -6.89 -9.04
CA VAL A 76 12.30 -6.78 -8.11
C VAL A 76 12.78 -6.09 -6.84
N ALA A 77 12.10 -5.02 -6.41
CA ALA A 77 12.40 -4.32 -5.17
C ALA A 77 11.23 -4.48 -4.19
N ILE A 78 11.51 -4.92 -2.96
CA ILE A 78 10.52 -5.30 -1.94
C ILE A 78 10.76 -4.51 -0.66
N SER A 79 9.68 -4.05 -0.03
CA SER A 79 9.75 -3.39 1.27
C SER A 79 9.67 -4.43 2.37
N ALA A 80 10.73 -4.56 3.15
CA ALA A 80 10.76 -5.39 4.35
C ALA A 80 9.75 -4.93 5.41
N GLU A 81 9.49 -3.62 5.49
CA GLU A 81 8.63 -3.02 6.51
C GLU A 81 7.15 -3.26 6.19
N MET A 82 6.75 -3.06 4.93
CA MET A 82 5.41 -3.39 4.46
C MET A 82 5.19 -4.90 4.46
N ALA A 83 6.18 -5.70 4.04
CA ALA A 83 6.08 -7.16 4.13
C ALA A 83 5.84 -7.62 5.58
N ALA A 84 6.55 -7.04 6.55
CA ALA A 84 6.33 -7.38 7.96
C ALA A 84 4.94 -6.93 8.48
N GLN A 85 4.40 -5.81 7.98
CA GLN A 85 3.05 -5.35 8.31
C GLN A 85 1.99 -6.28 7.73
N ASN A 86 2.08 -6.60 6.44
CA ASN A 86 1.17 -7.50 5.75
C ASN A 86 1.18 -8.90 6.38
N ALA A 87 2.35 -9.43 6.69
CA ALA A 87 2.52 -10.71 7.36
C ALA A 87 1.73 -10.79 8.69
N ARG A 88 1.80 -9.73 9.52
CA ARG A 88 1.03 -9.65 10.77
C ARG A 88 -0.47 -9.60 10.53
N LEU A 89 -0.92 -8.85 9.53
CA LEU A 89 -2.34 -8.72 9.21
C LEU A 89 -2.95 -10.04 8.70
N LEU A 90 -2.15 -10.83 7.99
CA LEU A 90 -2.59 -12.05 7.32
C LEU A 90 -2.29 -13.32 8.12
N GLY A 91 -1.61 -13.19 9.27
CA GLY A 91 -1.33 -14.31 10.16
C GLY A 91 -0.23 -15.27 9.68
N HIS A 92 0.70 -14.80 8.84
CA HIS A 92 1.86 -15.59 8.38
C HIS A 92 3.19 -14.90 8.68
N SER A 93 4.30 -15.56 8.40
CA SER A 93 5.63 -15.03 8.73
C SER A 93 6.07 -13.93 7.74
N PRO A 94 6.84 -12.91 8.20
CA PRO A 94 7.45 -11.93 7.29
C PRO A 94 8.29 -12.56 6.17
N ALA A 95 8.93 -13.70 6.45
CA ALA A 95 9.67 -14.46 5.46
C ALA A 95 8.79 -15.03 4.34
N GLU A 96 7.59 -15.51 4.67
CA GLU A 96 6.60 -15.96 3.68
C GLU A 96 6.07 -14.79 2.86
N GLU A 97 5.75 -13.66 3.50
CA GLU A 97 5.28 -12.48 2.77
C GLU A 97 6.31 -11.97 1.77
N VAL A 98 7.59 -11.92 2.13
CA VAL A 98 8.65 -11.54 1.16
C VAL A 98 8.72 -12.52 0.00
N LYS A 99 8.54 -13.82 0.22
CA LYS A 99 8.50 -14.82 -0.87
C LYS A 99 7.29 -14.63 -1.77
N ILE A 100 6.14 -14.29 -1.19
CA ILE A 100 4.91 -13.98 -1.93
C ILE A 100 5.12 -12.75 -2.80
N LEU A 101 5.64 -11.65 -2.23
CA LEU A 101 5.92 -10.42 -2.96
C LEU A 101 6.97 -10.63 -4.06
N ALA A 102 7.99 -11.46 -3.81
CA ALA A 102 8.97 -11.82 -4.83
C ALA A 102 8.32 -12.58 -6.00
N LEU A 103 7.48 -13.58 -5.70
CA LEU A 103 6.75 -14.34 -6.72
C LEU A 103 5.84 -13.44 -7.55
N HIS A 104 5.06 -12.60 -6.88
CA HIS A 104 4.18 -11.63 -7.53
C HIS A 104 5.00 -10.69 -8.45
N GLY A 105 6.12 -10.17 -7.95
CA GLY A 105 7.02 -9.34 -8.75
C GLY A 105 7.59 -10.07 -9.97
N MET A 106 7.93 -11.35 -9.84
CA MET A 106 8.42 -12.19 -10.94
C MET A 106 7.35 -12.49 -11.99
N LEU A 107 6.08 -12.64 -11.59
CA LEU A 107 4.98 -12.80 -12.55
C LEU A 107 4.81 -11.55 -13.42
N HIS A 108 4.98 -10.36 -12.84
CA HIS A 108 5.05 -9.14 -13.63
C HIS A 108 6.23 -9.11 -14.61
N LEU A 109 7.39 -9.65 -14.22
CA LEU A 109 8.53 -9.79 -15.13
C LEU A 109 8.25 -10.81 -16.26
N ALA A 110 7.39 -11.80 -16.02
CA ALA A 110 6.97 -12.78 -17.02
C ALA A 110 5.89 -12.25 -17.97
N GLY A 111 5.46 -10.99 -17.79
CA GLY A 111 4.49 -10.32 -18.66
C GLY A 111 3.04 -10.40 -18.18
N TYR A 112 2.79 -10.97 -17.00
CA TYR A 112 1.45 -10.96 -16.40
C TYR A 112 1.10 -9.57 -15.84
N ASP A 113 -0.15 -9.17 -15.98
CA ASP A 113 -0.66 -7.89 -15.51
C ASP A 113 -2.03 -8.07 -14.85
N HIS A 114 -2.05 -8.18 -13.52
CA HIS A 114 -3.27 -8.40 -12.74
C HIS A 114 -4.30 -7.24 -12.85
N GLU A 115 -3.90 -6.03 -13.27
CA GLU A 115 -4.84 -4.92 -13.45
C GLU A 115 -5.59 -5.01 -14.79
N ARG A 116 -5.02 -5.75 -15.76
CA ARG A 116 -5.52 -5.80 -17.14
C ARG A 116 -5.89 -7.20 -17.62
N ASP A 117 -5.48 -8.23 -16.89
CA ASP A 117 -5.82 -9.60 -17.20
C ASP A 117 -7.19 -10.03 -16.66
N HIS A 118 -7.73 -11.11 -17.21
CA HIS A 118 -8.99 -11.69 -16.76
C HIS A 118 -8.83 -12.63 -15.55
N GLY A 119 -7.92 -12.28 -14.62
CA GLY A 119 -7.55 -13.09 -13.47
C GLY A 119 -6.56 -14.21 -13.78
N GLU A 120 -5.85 -14.14 -14.90
CA GLU A 120 -4.86 -15.14 -15.30
C GLU A 120 -3.66 -15.16 -14.35
N MET A 121 -3.15 -13.98 -13.99
CA MET A 121 -2.09 -13.84 -12.99
C MET A 121 -2.55 -14.37 -11.63
N ALA A 122 -3.82 -14.15 -11.26
CA ALA A 122 -4.38 -14.65 -9.99
C ALA A 122 -4.30 -16.18 -9.91
N ARG A 123 -4.79 -16.87 -10.95
CA ARG A 123 -4.78 -18.33 -11.03
C ARG A 123 -3.35 -18.88 -11.08
N THR A 124 -2.49 -18.22 -11.84
CA THR A 124 -1.08 -18.61 -11.98
C THR A 124 -0.35 -18.44 -10.65
N GLU A 125 -0.54 -17.31 -9.98
CA GLU A 125 0.03 -17.03 -8.66
C GLU A 125 -0.43 -18.08 -7.65
N GLU A 126 -1.73 -18.39 -7.59
CA GLU A 126 -2.28 -19.40 -6.68
C GLU A 126 -1.67 -20.79 -6.94
N CYS A 127 -1.60 -21.22 -8.21
CA CYS A 127 -1.01 -22.50 -8.60
C CYS A 127 0.47 -22.59 -8.18
N LEU A 128 1.25 -21.54 -8.48
CA LEU A 128 2.67 -21.48 -8.14
C LEU A 128 2.89 -21.44 -6.62
N ARG A 129 2.03 -20.76 -5.86
CA ARG A 129 2.10 -20.74 -4.40
C ARG A 129 1.87 -22.11 -3.79
N LYS A 130 0.88 -22.85 -4.28
CA LYS A 130 0.64 -24.25 -3.85
C LYS A 130 1.85 -25.13 -4.14
N SER A 131 2.40 -25.03 -5.36
CA SER A 131 3.60 -25.77 -5.76
C SER A 131 4.85 -25.40 -4.93
N LEU A 132 4.98 -24.12 -4.54
CA LEU A 132 6.09 -23.60 -3.74
C LEU A 132 5.86 -23.66 -2.23
N ARG A 133 4.70 -24.19 -1.77
CA ARG A 133 4.28 -24.29 -0.37
C ARG A 133 4.25 -22.94 0.36
N LEU A 134 3.61 -21.94 -0.23
CA LEU A 134 3.37 -20.61 0.36
C LEU A 134 1.90 -20.46 0.82
N PRO A 135 1.61 -19.59 1.81
CA PRO A 135 0.24 -19.30 2.28
C PRO A 135 -0.61 -18.55 1.22
N ALA A 136 -1.78 -17.98 1.55
CA ALA A 136 -2.62 -17.14 0.66
C ALA A 136 -2.12 -15.67 0.59
N GLY A 137 -2.44 -14.86 -0.43
CA GLY A 137 -1.78 -13.53 -0.55
C GLY A 137 -2.29 -12.53 -1.59
N LEU A 138 -1.38 -11.78 -2.25
CA LEU A 138 -1.62 -10.36 -2.60
C LEU A 138 -2.84 -10.08 -3.48
N ILE A 139 -3.15 -10.92 -4.47
CA ILE A 139 -4.28 -10.64 -5.39
C ILE A 139 -5.64 -10.72 -4.69
N ASP A 140 -5.76 -11.47 -3.59
CA ASP A 140 -6.97 -11.40 -2.74
C ASP A 140 -7.12 -10.02 -2.09
N ARG A 141 -6.01 -9.34 -1.76
CA ARG A 141 -6.01 -8.01 -1.11
C ARG A 141 -6.38 -6.88 -2.05
N SER A 142 -5.96 -6.93 -3.31
CA SER A 142 -6.31 -5.90 -4.31
C SER A 142 -7.82 -5.92 -4.59
N ARG A 143 -8.41 -7.12 -4.66
CA ARG A 143 -9.86 -7.31 -4.83
C ARG A 143 -10.66 -6.82 -3.61
N GLU A 144 -10.17 -7.05 -2.40
CA GLU A 144 -10.81 -6.53 -1.18
C GLU A 144 -10.63 -5.01 -1.02
N ALA A 145 -9.49 -4.44 -1.43
CA ALA A 145 -9.24 -3.00 -1.33
C ALA A 145 -10.15 -2.17 -2.25
N GLU A 146 -10.64 -2.72 -3.36
CA GLU A 146 -11.61 -2.06 -4.24
C GLU A 146 -13.06 -2.13 -3.71
N GLY A 147 -13.39 -3.15 -2.90
CA GLY A 147 -14.69 -3.25 -2.23
C GLY A 147 -14.85 -2.40 -0.95
N ASN A 148 -13.74 -1.98 -0.34
CA ASN A 148 -13.73 -1.36 1.00
C ASN A 148 -13.55 0.17 1.01
N GLY A 149 -13.62 0.82 -0.15
CA GLY A 149 -13.52 2.28 -0.28
C GLY A 149 -14.69 3.07 0.32
N SER A 150 -15.85 2.43 0.52
CA SER A 150 -17.05 3.05 1.11
C SER A 150 -17.07 2.98 2.64
N GLU A 151 -16.52 1.94 3.26
CA GLU A 151 -16.61 1.73 4.71
C GLU A 151 -15.56 2.50 5.52
N ARG A 152 -14.39 2.78 4.94
CA ARG A 152 -13.33 3.57 5.61
C ARG A 152 -13.73 5.03 5.87
N LYS A 153 -14.68 5.59 5.10
CA LYS A 153 -15.27 6.91 5.40
C LYS A 153 -16.27 6.87 6.55
N ALA A 154 -16.97 5.76 6.76
CA ALA A 154 -17.97 5.64 7.82
C ALA A 154 -17.34 5.45 9.22
N HIS A 155 -16.25 4.67 9.32
CA HIS A 155 -15.59 4.44 10.61
C HIS A 155 -14.80 5.64 11.15
N SER A 156 -14.20 6.48 10.29
CA SER A 156 -13.52 7.70 10.75
C SER A 156 -14.50 8.80 11.20
N ALA A 157 -15.74 8.81 10.69
CA ALA A 157 -16.77 9.75 11.12
C ALA A 157 -17.46 9.32 12.43
N ALA A 158 -17.60 8.00 12.66
CA ALA A 158 -18.22 7.46 13.87
C ALA A 158 -17.33 7.59 15.12
N THR A 159 -16.01 7.39 14.99
CA THR A 159 -15.09 7.45 16.15
C THR A 159 -14.79 8.88 16.63
N MET A 160 -15.11 9.91 15.83
CA MET A 160 -14.92 11.32 16.22
C MET A 160 -16.15 11.93 16.93
N LYS A 161 -17.32 11.29 16.84
CA LYS A 161 -18.57 11.78 17.45
C LYS A 161 -18.77 11.35 18.91
N GLN A 162 -18.07 10.31 19.38
CA GLN A 162 -18.23 9.77 20.74
C GLN A 162 -17.26 10.35 21.79
N ARG A 163 -16.26 11.13 21.39
CA ARG A 163 -15.32 11.79 22.35
C ARG A 163 -15.72 13.21 22.76
N LYS A 164 -16.87 13.72 22.33
CA LYS A 164 -17.34 15.09 22.65
C LYS A 164 -18.52 15.15 23.63
N MET A 165 -18.84 14.07 24.36
CA MET A 165 -20.04 14.01 25.24
C MET A 165 -19.73 13.69 26.72
N ALA A 166 -18.49 13.79 27.17
CA ALA A 166 -18.13 13.54 28.57
C ALA A 166 -17.12 14.57 29.08
N ALA A 167 -17.53 15.83 29.19
CA ALA A 167 -16.85 16.85 29.99
C ALA A 167 -17.72 18.12 30.11
N GLU A 168 -18.69 18.12 31.03
CA GLU A 168 -19.25 19.35 31.60
C GLU A 168 -19.41 19.16 33.12
N PRO A 169 -18.80 20.01 33.96
CA PRO A 169 -19.20 20.15 35.35
C PRO A 169 -20.32 21.19 35.49
N GLN A 170 -21.19 20.93 36.45
CA GLN A 170 -22.32 21.75 36.86
C GLN A 170 -21.87 23.09 37.46
N ASP A 171 -22.59 24.17 37.15
CA ASP A 171 -22.80 25.24 38.11
C ASP A 171 -24.19 25.86 37.92
N ASP A 172 -24.72 26.26 39.06
CA ASP A 172 -26.12 26.43 39.40
C ASP A 172 -26.59 27.88 39.24
N SER A 173 -27.92 28.00 39.22
CA SER A 173 -28.69 29.15 39.70
C SER A 173 -28.94 30.39 38.80
N ALA A 174 -30.25 30.52 38.52
CA ALA A 174 -31.09 31.69 38.78
C ALA A 174 -31.05 32.92 37.84
N GLY A 175 -32.08 33.01 36.99
CA GLY A 175 -33.15 33.99 37.24
C GLY A 175 -33.24 35.23 36.32
N HIS A 176 -34.48 35.49 35.88
CA HIS A 176 -35.10 36.78 35.47
C HIS A 176 -34.96 37.31 34.02
N LYS A 177 -35.98 36.97 33.21
CA LYS A 177 -36.98 37.86 32.57
C LYS A 177 -36.61 39.32 32.20
N LEU A 178 -36.82 39.69 30.93
CA LEU A 178 -37.84 40.64 30.36
C LEU A 178 -37.32 41.25 29.02
N SER A 179 -38.07 41.09 27.93
CA SER A 179 -38.82 42.13 27.20
C SER A 179 -38.07 43.00 26.18
N THR A 180 -38.43 42.79 24.91
CA THR A 180 -38.93 43.76 23.91
C THR A 180 -38.21 45.10 23.73
N ILE A 181 -37.85 45.43 22.48
CA ILE A 181 -38.31 46.61 21.69
C ILE A 181 -37.38 46.84 20.47
N LYS A 182 -37.97 46.90 19.27
CA LYS A 182 -37.43 47.55 18.05
C LYS A 182 -37.82 49.03 18.07
N PRO A 183 -37.05 49.95 17.47
CA PRO A 183 -37.39 50.38 16.10
C PRO A 183 -36.21 50.76 15.18
N ARG A 184 -36.49 50.77 13.87
CA ARG A 184 -35.78 51.39 12.73
C ARG A 184 -36.08 52.91 12.68
N PRO A 185 -35.69 53.70 11.65
CA PRO A 185 -34.53 53.70 10.73
C PRO A 185 -33.91 55.13 10.57
N SER A 186 -32.89 55.29 9.70
CA SER A 186 -32.64 56.46 8.80
C SER A 186 -31.15 56.85 8.73
N GLY A 187 -30.65 57.16 7.53
CA GLY A 187 -29.36 57.85 7.36
C GLY A 187 -28.67 57.59 6.03
N LYS A 188 -29.08 58.31 4.99
CA LYS A 188 -28.39 58.42 3.69
C LYS A 188 -27.02 59.09 3.86
N GLY A 189 -26.04 58.65 3.07
CA GLY A 189 -24.76 59.37 2.88
C GLY A 189 -23.95 58.81 1.72
N ARG A 190 -24.14 59.37 0.52
CA ARG A 190 -23.24 59.26 -0.64
C ARG A 190 -22.07 60.26 -0.47
N MET A 191 -20.88 59.90 -0.92
CA MET A 191 -19.88 60.69 -1.70
C MET A 191 -18.48 60.07 -1.49
N THR A 192 -17.82 59.54 -2.53
CA THR A 192 -16.72 60.17 -3.33
C THR A 192 -15.58 60.72 -2.46
N THR A 193 -14.27 60.53 -2.69
CA THR A 193 -13.48 60.40 -3.93
C THR A 193 -12.02 60.08 -3.54
N LEU A 194 -11.28 59.44 -4.46
CA LEU A 194 -9.83 59.53 -4.75
C LEU A 194 -8.80 59.73 -3.62
N ARG A 195 -7.86 58.78 -3.52
CA ARG A 195 -6.50 58.90 -4.09
C ARG A 195 -5.89 57.52 -4.30
#